data_AF-A0AAJ1UYL8-F1
#
_entry.id   AF-A0AAJ1UYL8-F1
#
_cell.length_a   1.000
_cell.length_b   1.000
_cell.length_c   1.000
_cell.angle_alpha   90.00
_cell.angle_beta   90.00
_cell.angle_gamma   90.00
#
_symmetry.space_group_name_H-M   'P 1'
#
loop_
_entity.id
_entity.type
_entity.pdbx_description
1 polymer ?
#
loop_
_entity_poly.entity_id
_entity_poly.type
_entity_poly.pdbx_seq_one_letter_code
_entity_poly.pdbx_strand_id
1 'polypeptide(L)' 'LYLMRHGETEFNLENRVQGWCDSPLTEKGIRQAELARDMLREREITFTHGYCSPLDRARETLKYSSPNPMPTETVTG' A
#
# COMPACT_ATOMS: atom_id res chain seq x y z
N LEU A 1 -15.78 4.18 -0.88
CA LEU A 1 -14.72 3.61 -0.01
C LEU A 1 -13.98 2.55 -0.82
N TYR A 2 -12.65 2.59 -0.83
CA TYR A 2 -11.80 1.59 -1.49
C TYR A 2 -10.91 0.95 -0.43
N LEU A 3 -10.69 -0.36 -0.55
CA LEU A 3 -9.81 -1.12 0.33
C LEU A 3 -8.70 -1.74 -0.52
N MET A 4 -7.48 -1.70 -0.02
CA MET A 4 -6.31 -2.24 -0.69
C MET A 4 -5.46 -3.03 0.30
N ARG A 5 -5.01 -4.21 -0.11
CA ARG A 5 -4.00 -4.97 0.62
C ARG A 5 -2.62 -4.45 0.26
N HIS A 6 -1.69 -4.45 1.22
CA HIS A 6 -0.30 -4.12 0.95
C HIS A 6 0.30 -4.99 -0.18
N GLY A 7 1.29 -4.45 -0.90
CA GLY A 7 2.06 -5.19 -1.89
C GLY A 7 2.86 -6.34 -1.29
N GLU A 8 3.41 -7.20 -2.15
CA GLU A 8 4.28 -8.30 -1.75
C GLU A 8 5.49 -7.83 -0.91
N THR A 9 5.79 -8.55 0.17
CA THR A 9 6.94 -8.31 1.05
C THR A 9 7.98 -9.44 0.97
N GLU A 10 9.19 -9.21 1.50
CA GLU A 10 10.23 -10.25 1.59
C GLU A 10 9.73 -11.49 2.35
N PHE A 11 8.97 -11.31 3.44
CA PHE A 11 8.42 -12.46 4.17
C PHE A 11 7.34 -13.20 3.37
N ASN A 12 6.63 -12.53 2.44
CA ASN A 12 5.73 -13.23 1.53
C ASN A 12 6.51 -14.16 0.58
N LEU A 13 7.67 -13.71 0.06
CA LEU A 13 8.54 -14.54 -0.77
C LEU A 13 9.10 -15.74 0.01
N GLU A 14 9.48 -15.52 1.27
CA GLU A 14 9.99 -16.56 2.16
C GLU A 14 8.88 -17.47 2.72
N ASN A 15 7.61 -17.23 2.39
CA ASN A 15 6.44 -17.92 2.97
C ASN A 15 6.43 -17.91 4.51
N ARG A 16 6.87 -16.81 5.12
CA ARG A 16 6.90 -16.62 6.57
C ARG A 16 5.68 -15.87 7.06
N VAL A 17 5.18 -16.29 8.21
CA VAL A 17 4.10 -15.59 8.92
C VAL A 17 4.65 -14.26 9.44
N GLN A 18 4.05 -13.16 8.99
CA GLN A 18 4.58 -11.81 9.23
C GLN A 18 3.93 -11.12 10.44
N GLY A 19 2.64 -11.34 10.73
CA GLY A 19 1.97 -10.77 11.90
C GLY A 19 2.23 -9.26 12.07
N TRP A 20 2.70 -8.88 13.26
CA TRP A 20 3.15 -7.52 13.60
C TRP A 20 4.61 -7.25 13.26
N CYS A 21 5.40 -8.28 12.93
CA CYS A 21 6.73 -8.07 12.40
C CYS A 21 6.62 -7.43 11.02
N ASP A 22 7.56 -6.54 10.71
CA ASP A 22 7.62 -5.94 9.39
C ASP A 22 8.73 -6.55 8.54
N SER A 23 8.49 -6.50 7.24
CA SER A 23 9.49 -6.77 6.22
C SER A 23 9.16 -5.87 5.05
N PRO A 24 10.18 -5.31 4.38
CA PRO A 24 9.99 -4.31 3.35
C PRO A 24 9.19 -4.88 2.17
N LEU A 25 8.58 -3.99 1.39
CA LEU A 25 8.04 -4.38 0.09
C LEU A 25 9.17 -4.90 -0.81
N THR A 26 8.87 -5.94 -1.59
CA THR A 26 9.76 -6.34 -2.68
C THR A 26 9.65 -5.33 -3.82
N GLU A 27 10.58 -5.34 -4.75
CA GLU A 27 10.43 -4.55 -5.99
C GLU A 27 9.12 -4.88 -6.73
N LYS A 28 8.70 -6.15 -6.66
CA LYS A 28 7.41 -6.59 -7.22
C LYS A 28 6.25 -5.99 -6.44
N GLY A 29 6.32 -5.93 -5.11
CA GLY A 29 5.34 -5.27 -4.25
C GLY A 29 5.18 -3.78 -4.55
N ILE A 30 6.30 -3.08 -4.79
CA ILE A 30 6.28 -1.68 -5.21
C ILE A 30 5.59 -1.55 -6.58
N ARG A 31 5.99 -2.35 -7.57
CA ARG A 31 5.36 -2.35 -8.91
C ARG A 31 3.86 -2.67 -8.85
N GLN A 32 3.41 -3.55 -7.95
CA GLN A 32 1.99 -3.83 -7.74
C GLN A 32 1.23 -2.59 -7.27
N ALA A 33 1.81 -1.81 -6.36
CA ALA A 33 1.21 -0.57 -5.88
C ALA A 33 1.15 0.50 -6.98
N GLU A 34 2.22 0.65 -7.76
CA GLU A 34 2.27 1.58 -8.89
C GLU A 34 1.26 1.22 -10.00
N LEU A 35 1.11 -0.06 -10.33
CA LEU A 35 0.08 -0.51 -11.28
C LEU A 35 -1.33 -0.17 -10.78
N ALA A 36 -1.57 -0.29 -9.47
CA ALA A 36 -2.85 0.11 -8.90
C ALA A 36 -3.07 1.62 -9.02
N ARG A 37 -2.04 2.45 -8.77
CA ARG A 37 -2.09 3.90 -9.00
C ARG A 37 -2.47 4.22 -10.43
N ASP A 38 -1.82 3.58 -11.38
CA ASP A 38 -2.02 3.86 -12.81
C ASP A 38 -3.44 3.46 -13.23
N MET A 39 -3.93 2.30 -12.80
CA MET A 39 -5.35 1.91 -13.02
C MET A 39 -6.35 2.90 -12.38
N LEU A 40 -6.05 3.44 -11.20
CA LEU A 40 -6.91 4.43 -10.56
C LEU A 40 -6.93 5.74 -11.36
N ARG A 41 -5.78 6.18 -11.89
CA ARG A 41 -5.65 7.37 -12.74
C ARG A 41 -6.37 7.21 -14.08
N GLU A 42 -6.21 6.06 -14.74
CA GLU A 42 -6.89 5.75 -16.01
C GLU A 42 -8.41 5.80 -15.89
N ARG A 43 -8.94 5.51 -14.69
CA ARG A 43 -10.37 5.56 -14.37
C ARG A 43 -10.81 6.90 -13.78
N GLU A 44 -9.92 7.89 -13.75
CA GLU A 44 -10.17 9.21 -13.18
C GLU A 44 -10.64 9.17 -11.71
N ILE A 45 -10.19 8.16 -10.95
CA ILE A 45 -10.55 8.00 -9.54
C ILE A 45 -9.58 8.84 -8.68
N THR A 46 -10.15 9.79 -7.94
CA THR A 46 -9.41 10.61 -6.98
C THR A 46 -9.89 10.35 -5.55
N PHE A 47 -9.00 10.58 -4.59
CA PHE A 47 -9.29 10.43 -3.17
C PHE A 47 -9.04 11.73 -2.41
N THR A 48 -9.86 11.96 -1.38
CA THR A 48 -9.70 13.10 -0.48
C THR A 48 -8.82 12.76 0.72
N HIS A 49 -8.79 11.52 1.19
CA HIS A 49 -8.03 11.05 2.35
C HIS A 49 -7.60 9.59 2.19
N GLY A 50 -6.43 9.26 2.73
CA GLY A 50 -5.90 7.90 2.80
C GLY A 50 -5.66 7.46 4.24
N TYR A 51 -5.95 6.19 4.52
CA TYR A 51 -5.77 5.60 5.84
C TYR A 51 -4.98 4.29 5.72
N CYS A 52 -4.06 4.05 6.65
CA CYS A 52 -3.30 2.79 6.70
C CYS A 52 -2.95 2.39 8.14
N SER A 53 -2.59 1.12 8.33
CA SER A 53 -2.03 0.61 9.59
C SER A 53 -0.63 1.19 9.86
N PRO A 54 -0.12 1.14 11.10
CA PRO A 54 1.22 1.63 11.45
C PRO A 54 2.38 0.76 10.95
N LEU A 55 2.15 -0.13 9.98
CA LEU A 55 3.17 -1.01 9.40
C LEU A 55 3.73 -0.36 8.14
N ASP A 56 5.05 -0.38 7.96
CA ASP A 56 5.77 0.24 6.85
C ASP A 56 5.28 -0.31 5.51
N ARG A 57 5.08 -1.63 5.38
CA ARG A 57 4.52 -2.22 4.15
C ARG A 57 3.18 -1.59 3.72
N ALA A 58 2.34 -1.21 4.69
CA ALA A 58 1.05 -0.56 4.40
C ALA A 58 1.22 0.92 4.06
N ARG A 59 2.10 1.63 4.79
CA ARG A 59 2.46 3.03 4.49
C ARG A 59 3.08 3.18 3.11
N GLU A 60 4.04 2.32 2.77
CA GLU A 60 4.70 2.32 1.47
C GLU A 60 3.73 1.97 0.35
N THR A 61 2.88 0.96 0.54
CA THR A 61 1.87 0.63 -0.47
C THR A 61 0.95 1.82 -0.73
N LEU A 62 0.46 2.49 0.33
CA LEU A 62 -0.37 3.68 0.18
C LEU A 62 0.37 4.78 -0.59
N LYS A 63 1.63 5.06 -0.23
CA LYS A 63 2.47 6.05 -0.91
C LYS A 63 2.60 5.77 -2.41
N TYR A 64 2.87 4.53 -2.80
CA TYR A 64 3.06 4.17 -4.21
C TYR A 64 1.74 4.04 -4.99
N SER A 65 0.63 3.71 -4.31
CA SER A 65 -0.67 3.51 -4.94
C SER A 65 -1.55 4.76 -5.03
N SER A 66 -1.22 5.84 -4.31
CA SER A 66 -1.97 7.10 -4.32
C SER A 66 -2.04 7.74 -5.72
N PRO A 67 -3.22 7.87 -6.34
CA PRO A 67 -3.36 8.44 -7.69
C PRO A 67 -3.18 9.97 -7.71
N ASN A 68 -3.47 10.65 -6.60
CA ASN A 68 -3.33 12.08 -6.43
C ASN A 68 -2.71 12.41 -5.05
N PRO A 69 -2.09 13.60 -4.88
CA PRO A 69 -1.71 14.09 -3.56
C PRO A 69 -2.95 14.17 -2.66
N MET A 70 -2.82 13.62 -1.45
CA MET A 70 -3.91 13.51 -0.48
C MET A 70 -3.31 13.41 0.93
N PRO A 71 -3.96 13.98 1.95
CA PRO A 71 -3.61 13.71 3.35
C PRO A 71 -3.68 12.22 3.65
N THR A 72 -2.71 11.72 4.40
CA THR A 72 -2.64 10.33 4.84
C THR A 72 -2.56 10.26 6.35
N GLU A 73 -3.37 9.39 6.95
CA GLU A 73 -3.38 9.15 8.39
C GLU A 73 -3.06 7.69 8.69
N THR A 74 -2.27 7.47 9.74
CA THR A 74 -2.06 6.14 10.30
C THR A 74 -3.10 5.91 11.40
N VAL A 75 -3.89 4.85 11.24
CA VAL A 75 -4.91 4.48 12.22
C VAL A 75 -4.33 3.43 13.15
N THR A 76 -4.28 3.75 14.43
CA THR A 76 -3.97 2.81 15.51
C THR A 76 -5.27 2.32 16.14
N GLY A 77 -5.39 1.01 16.33
CA GLY A 77 -6.50 0.41 17.08
C GLY A 77 -6.34 0.55 18.59
#